data_AF-A0A351EUS2-F1
#
_entry.id   AF-A0A351EUS2-F1
#
_cell.length_a   1.000
_cell.length_b   1.000
_cell.length_c   1.000
_cell.angle_alpha   90.00
_cell.angle_beta   90.00
_cell.angle_gamma   90.00
#
_symmetry.space_group_name_H-M   'P 1'
#
loop_
_entity.id
_entity.type
_entity.pdbx_description
1 polymer ?
#
loop_
_entity_poly.entity_id
_entity_poly.type
_entity_poly.pdbx_seq_one_letter_code
_entity_poly.pdbx_strand_id
1 'polypeptide(L)'
;MLLLSSSAHAQPVDDHTITAEGIGNAVLGLSPAELIEALGPDYQVGDEVRITIDFDGRVVSRNGTVQFRAAMTDDTETLTLFMVSNPEYTTAEGIGPTSTIAEAEAVYGPAMLAWNPDNGGREFVSFANGPDGRIAFRTPGIGGTNVGIYASGEFSTSAYEDGAAIAAVWVICVSGTDCAADVATAESTPTPEPTATPEPEITPEPTDDTGSGTDSGDLPRTGATELVLTSIVSVLFAVGGVLVLIERRFLSAPWPTSSS
;
A
#
# COMPACT_ATOMS: atom_id res chain seq x y z
N MET A 1 38.66 22.19 19.86
CA MET A 1 37.19 22.28 19.92
C MET A 1 36.67 21.48 18.73
N LEU A 2 36.42 20.18 18.91
CA LEU A 2 35.87 19.31 17.87
C LEU A 2 34.35 19.39 17.92
N LEU A 3 33.72 19.76 16.80
CA LEU A 3 32.29 19.63 16.59
C LEU A 3 32.02 18.20 16.11
N LEU A 4 31.31 17.43 16.93
CA LEU A 4 30.78 16.12 16.54
C LEU A 4 29.54 16.36 15.67
N SER A 5 29.59 15.89 14.42
CA SER A 5 28.43 15.81 13.53
C SER A 5 27.39 14.87 14.14
N SER A 6 26.20 15.38 14.40
CA SER A 6 25.03 14.57 14.75
C SER A 6 24.60 13.76 13.53
N SER A 7 24.82 12.44 13.56
CA SER A 7 24.11 11.51 12.69
C SER A 7 22.64 11.52 13.10
N ALA A 8 21.77 12.08 12.26
CA ALA A 8 20.33 11.92 12.39
C ALA A 8 20.02 10.42 12.24
N HIS A 9 19.74 9.74 13.35
CA HIS A 9 19.15 8.42 13.32
C HIS A 9 17.68 8.62 12.96
N ALA A 10 17.23 7.95 11.88
CA ALA A 10 15.80 7.84 11.61
C ALA A 10 15.12 7.35 12.90
N GLN A 11 14.06 8.04 13.33
CA GLN A 11 13.33 7.60 14.51
C GLN A 11 12.74 6.22 14.23
N PRO A 12 12.80 5.28 15.19
CA PRO A 12 12.09 4.02 15.03
C PRO A 12 10.61 4.35 14.79
N VAL A 13 10.06 3.87 13.67
CA VAL A 13 8.61 3.85 13.49
C VAL A 13 8.07 3.04 14.67
N ASP A 14 7.06 3.55 15.36
CA ASP A 14 6.42 2.79 16.44
C ASP A 14 6.05 1.42 15.88
N ASP A 15 6.46 0.35 16.59
CA ASP A 15 6.29 -1.06 16.17
C ASP A 15 4.85 -1.36 15.75
N HIS A 16 3.88 -0.57 16.21
CA HIS A 16 2.45 -0.74 15.96
C HIS A 16 1.82 0.25 14.98
N THR A 17 2.61 1.02 14.21
CA THR A 17 2.08 1.93 13.19
C THR A 17 1.81 1.21 11.87
N ILE A 18 0.64 1.47 11.27
CA ILE A 18 0.27 1.04 9.92
C ILE A 18 0.48 2.20 8.95
N THR A 19 1.22 1.96 7.87
CA THR A 19 1.46 2.92 6.79
C THR A 19 1.12 2.31 5.43
N ALA A 20 1.16 3.11 4.37
CA ALA A 20 0.99 2.62 3.00
C ALA A 20 2.15 1.71 2.53
N GLU A 21 3.27 1.72 3.26
CA GLU A 21 4.47 0.95 2.92
C GLU A 21 4.56 -0.37 3.69
N GLY A 22 3.87 -0.47 4.83
CA GLY A 22 3.91 -1.64 5.67
C GLY A 22 3.42 -1.40 7.09
N ILE A 23 3.99 -2.14 8.04
CA ILE A 23 3.57 -2.17 9.44
C ILE A 23 4.81 -2.20 10.33
N GLY A 24 5.00 -1.16 11.15
CA GLY A 24 6.22 -1.00 11.95
C GLY A 24 7.46 -1.13 11.05
N ASN A 25 8.32 -2.10 11.37
CA ASN A 25 9.53 -2.39 10.58
C ASN A 25 9.29 -3.38 9.42
N ALA A 26 8.11 -4.00 9.31
CA ALA A 26 7.77 -4.85 8.18
C ALA A 26 7.38 -3.99 6.98
N VAL A 27 8.04 -4.19 5.85
CA VAL A 27 7.81 -3.43 4.62
C VAL A 27 7.28 -4.36 3.53
N LEU A 28 6.35 -3.87 2.72
CA LEU A 28 5.82 -4.59 1.58
C LEU A 28 6.88 -4.80 0.48
N GLY A 29 6.85 -5.98 -0.14
CA GLY A 29 7.79 -6.41 -1.17
C GLY A 29 9.03 -7.14 -0.64
N LEU A 30 9.19 -7.25 0.69
CA LEU A 30 10.25 -8.07 1.26
C LEU A 30 10.01 -9.57 0.99
N SER A 31 11.08 -10.32 0.83
CA SER A 31 11.04 -11.77 0.96
C SER A 31 10.77 -12.19 2.42
N PRO A 32 10.35 -13.45 2.66
CA PRO A 32 10.19 -13.95 4.03
C PRO A 32 11.47 -13.88 4.89
N ALA A 33 12.65 -14.06 4.28
CA ALA A 33 13.92 -13.98 4.99
C ALA A 33 14.24 -12.54 5.42
N GLU A 34 14.05 -11.58 4.52
CA GLU A 34 14.24 -10.16 4.83
C GLU A 34 13.23 -9.66 5.86
N LEU A 35 11.99 -10.16 5.85
CA LEU A 35 11.01 -9.86 6.89
C LEU A 35 11.51 -10.29 8.28
N ILE A 36 12.12 -11.47 8.40
CA ILE A 36 12.68 -11.96 9.67
C ILE A 36 13.79 -11.03 10.15
N GLU A 37 14.68 -10.61 9.25
CA GLU A 37 15.77 -9.69 9.58
C GLU A 37 15.24 -8.31 10.00
N ALA A 38 14.24 -7.78 9.29
CA ALA A 38 13.66 -6.47 9.56
C ALA A 38 12.91 -6.41 10.89
N LEU A 39 12.18 -7.47 11.25
CA LEU A 39 11.43 -7.53 12.51
C LEU A 39 12.33 -7.78 13.72
N GLY A 40 13.46 -8.48 13.53
CA GLY A 40 14.38 -8.82 14.59
C GLY A 40 13.90 -9.98 15.49
N PRO A 41 14.71 -10.35 16.50
CA PRO A 41 14.62 -11.64 17.19
C PRO A 41 13.41 -11.78 18.12
N ASP A 42 12.72 -10.69 18.46
CA ASP A 42 11.53 -10.71 19.32
C ASP A 42 10.31 -11.27 18.60
N TYR A 43 10.31 -11.22 17.26
CA TYR A 43 9.21 -11.70 16.43
C TYR A 43 9.46 -13.14 15.99
N GLN A 44 8.36 -13.89 15.89
CA GLN A 44 8.31 -15.23 15.34
C GLN A 44 7.54 -15.17 14.03
N VAL A 45 8.24 -15.39 12.93
CA VAL A 45 7.65 -15.56 11.61
C VAL A 45 7.45 -17.06 11.39
N GLY A 46 6.20 -17.49 11.32
CA GLY A 46 5.86 -18.90 11.16
C GLY A 46 6.21 -19.47 9.79
N ASP A 47 6.02 -20.78 9.65
CA ASP A 47 6.05 -21.47 8.36
C ASP A 47 4.96 -20.94 7.41
N GLU A 48 5.11 -21.26 6.14
CA GLU A 48 4.10 -20.93 5.13
C GLU A 48 2.81 -21.73 5.38
N VAL A 49 1.69 -21.02 5.37
CA VAL A 49 0.34 -21.54 5.57
C VAL A 49 -0.65 -20.83 4.66
N ARG A 50 -1.77 -21.48 4.40
CA ARG A 50 -2.93 -20.86 3.77
C ARG A 50 -3.57 -19.83 4.70
N ILE A 51 -3.48 -18.54 4.37
CA ILE A 51 -3.98 -17.42 5.18
C ILE A 51 -5.46 -17.17 4.90
N THR A 52 -5.83 -17.16 3.63
CA THR A 52 -7.22 -17.15 3.16
C THR A 52 -7.35 -18.09 1.97
N ILE A 53 -8.55 -18.34 1.42
CA ILE A 53 -8.69 -19.22 0.26
C ILE A 53 -7.81 -18.80 -0.93
N ASP A 54 -7.51 -17.51 -1.03
CA ASP A 54 -6.81 -16.86 -2.14
C ASP A 54 -5.30 -16.71 -1.91
N PHE A 55 -4.84 -16.76 -0.66
CA PHE A 55 -3.48 -16.32 -0.30
C PHE A 55 -2.76 -17.29 0.63
N ASP A 56 -1.54 -17.66 0.23
CA ASP A 56 -0.55 -18.30 1.07
C ASP A 56 0.37 -17.25 1.69
N GLY A 57 0.93 -17.55 2.86
CA GLY A 57 1.67 -16.57 3.64
C GLY A 57 2.13 -17.10 4.98
N ARG A 58 2.49 -16.19 5.88
CA ARG A 58 3.09 -16.49 7.18
C ARG A 58 2.37 -15.72 8.26
N VAL A 59 2.20 -16.36 9.41
CA VAL A 59 1.70 -15.71 10.62
C VAL A 59 2.87 -15.10 11.38
N VAL A 60 2.80 -13.81 11.64
CA VAL A 60 3.80 -13.09 12.43
C VAL A 60 3.26 -12.92 13.85
N SER A 61 4.05 -13.33 14.83
CA SER A 61 3.67 -13.26 16.24
C SER A 61 4.79 -12.73 17.12
N ARG A 62 4.43 -12.17 18.28
CA ARG A 62 5.36 -11.72 19.32
C ARG A 62 4.78 -12.17 20.66
N ASN A 63 5.59 -12.86 21.48
CA ASN A 63 5.15 -13.43 22.76
C ASN A 63 3.87 -14.30 22.66
N GLY A 64 3.73 -15.07 21.59
CA GLY A 64 2.55 -15.93 21.35
C GLY A 64 1.29 -15.19 20.90
N THR A 65 1.34 -13.86 20.75
CA THR A 65 0.23 -13.05 20.23
C THR A 65 0.46 -12.76 18.75
N VAL A 66 -0.53 -13.06 17.92
CA VAL A 66 -0.49 -12.75 16.48
C VAL A 66 -0.51 -11.24 16.31
N GLN A 67 0.50 -10.74 15.62
CA GLN A 67 0.68 -9.33 15.32
C GLN A 67 -0.02 -8.99 14.00
N PHE A 68 0.35 -9.70 12.94
CA PHE A 68 -0.25 -9.60 11.62
C PHE A 68 0.01 -10.88 10.81
N ARG A 69 -0.57 -10.96 9.62
CA ARG A 69 -0.30 -12.02 8.64
C ARG A 69 0.34 -11.39 7.42
N ALA A 70 1.45 -11.98 6.96
CA ALA A 70 2.16 -11.54 5.77
C ALA A 70 1.93 -12.54 4.64
N ALA A 71 1.31 -12.10 3.56
CA ALA A 71 0.86 -12.95 2.47
C ALA A 71 1.51 -12.56 1.14
N MET A 72 1.63 -13.56 0.28
CA MET A 72 2.03 -13.41 -1.10
C MET A 72 0.75 -13.39 -1.94
N THR A 73 0.62 -12.38 -2.79
CA THR A 73 -0.43 -12.33 -3.82
C THR A 73 0.17 -12.78 -5.14
N ASP A 74 -0.64 -13.28 -6.08
CA ASP A 74 -0.22 -13.50 -7.48
C ASP A 74 1.01 -14.41 -7.67
N ASP A 75 1.13 -15.48 -6.87
CA ASP A 75 2.25 -16.43 -6.89
C ASP A 75 3.64 -15.74 -6.78
N THR A 76 3.73 -14.58 -6.12
CA THR A 76 4.98 -13.87 -5.90
C THR A 76 5.85 -14.57 -4.85
N GLU A 77 7.17 -14.41 -4.97
CA GLU A 77 8.11 -14.81 -3.91
C GLU A 77 8.23 -13.73 -2.80
N THR A 78 7.64 -12.56 -3.02
CA THR A 78 7.66 -11.41 -2.12
C THR A 78 6.32 -11.21 -1.41
N LEU A 79 6.37 -10.65 -0.21
CA LEU A 79 5.21 -10.40 0.64
C LEU A 79 4.54 -9.08 0.22
N THR A 80 3.47 -9.19 -0.55
CA THR A 80 2.75 -8.06 -1.16
C THR A 80 1.48 -7.65 -0.41
N LEU A 81 1.09 -8.41 0.62
CA LEU A 81 -0.10 -8.14 1.41
C LEU A 81 0.16 -8.38 2.90
N PHE A 82 -0.12 -7.37 3.72
CA PHE A 82 -0.20 -7.53 5.17
C PHE A 82 -1.64 -7.39 5.67
N MET A 83 -2.07 -8.30 6.53
CA MET A 83 -3.39 -8.28 7.16
C MET A 83 -3.26 -8.12 8.68
N VAL A 84 -3.77 -7.01 9.21
CA VAL A 84 -3.67 -6.64 10.62
C VAL A 84 -5.03 -6.75 11.27
N SER A 85 -5.15 -7.59 12.29
CA SER A 85 -6.35 -7.68 13.14
C SER A 85 -6.04 -7.45 14.62
N ASN A 86 -4.79 -7.22 14.98
CA ASN A 86 -4.40 -6.88 16.35
C ASN A 86 -4.83 -5.41 16.63
N PRO A 87 -5.68 -5.15 17.65
CA PRO A 87 -6.15 -3.80 17.98
C PRO A 87 -5.06 -2.85 18.49
N GLU A 88 -3.86 -3.34 18.80
CA GLU A 88 -2.74 -2.49 19.19
C GLU A 88 -2.20 -1.66 18.03
N TYR A 89 -2.50 -2.04 16.78
CA TYR A 89 -2.00 -1.36 15.58
C TYR A 89 -2.98 -0.31 15.07
N THR A 90 -2.45 0.85 14.69
CA THR A 90 -3.25 1.96 14.17
C THR A 90 -2.53 2.70 13.05
N THR A 91 -3.28 3.37 12.18
CA THR A 91 -2.73 4.39 11.27
C THR A 91 -2.17 5.58 12.07
N ALA A 92 -1.46 6.48 11.39
CA ALA A 92 -0.94 7.71 12.01
C ALA A 92 -2.05 8.57 12.67
N GLU A 93 -3.29 8.49 12.16
CA GLU A 93 -4.44 9.20 12.70
C GLU A 93 -5.20 8.41 13.79
N GLY A 94 -4.70 7.23 14.18
CA GLY A 94 -5.22 6.44 15.30
C GLY A 94 -6.38 5.51 14.94
N ILE A 95 -6.66 5.28 13.66
CA ILE A 95 -7.70 4.34 13.21
C ILE A 95 -7.08 2.97 12.95
N GLY A 96 -7.69 1.91 13.48
CA GLY A 96 -7.16 0.55 13.34
C GLY A 96 -8.23 -0.52 13.50
N PRO A 97 -7.84 -1.80 13.67
CA PRO A 97 -8.77 -2.84 14.06
C PRO A 97 -9.49 -2.45 15.35
N THR A 98 -10.79 -2.77 15.43
CA THR A 98 -11.74 -2.45 16.50
C THR A 98 -12.22 -1.01 16.57
N SER A 99 -11.62 -0.05 15.85
CA SER A 99 -12.24 1.26 15.65
C SER A 99 -13.59 1.12 14.96
N THR A 100 -14.59 1.88 15.42
CA THR A 100 -15.90 1.94 14.75
C THR A 100 -15.80 2.71 13.45
N ILE A 101 -16.70 2.43 12.50
CA ILE A 101 -16.80 3.18 11.25
C ILE A 101 -17.10 4.65 11.56
N ALA A 102 -17.94 4.94 12.56
CA ALA A 102 -18.25 6.31 12.98
C ALA A 102 -17.03 7.07 13.54
N GLU A 103 -16.16 6.42 14.33
CA GLU A 103 -14.91 7.03 14.78
C GLU A 103 -13.98 7.34 13.60
N ALA A 104 -13.87 6.42 12.64
CA ALA A 104 -13.10 6.63 11.43
C ALA A 104 -13.70 7.74 10.54
N GLU A 105 -15.02 7.87 10.45
CA GLU A 105 -15.67 8.98 9.75
C GLU A 105 -15.37 10.34 10.38
N ALA A 106 -15.22 10.41 11.70
CA ALA A 106 -14.84 11.65 12.38
C ALA A 106 -13.43 12.12 12.01
N VAL A 107 -12.55 11.20 11.58
CA VAL A 107 -11.17 11.47 11.19
C VAL A 107 -11.05 11.68 9.68
N TYR A 108 -11.59 10.76 8.89
CA TYR A 108 -11.39 10.70 7.44
C TYR A 108 -12.60 11.19 6.63
N GLY A 109 -13.70 11.57 7.27
CA GLY A 109 -14.94 11.96 6.61
C GLY A 109 -15.79 10.78 6.16
N PRO A 110 -16.86 11.03 5.38
CA PRO A 110 -17.92 10.05 5.13
C PRO A 110 -17.43 8.70 4.61
N ALA A 111 -18.03 7.63 5.11
CA ALA A 111 -17.75 6.25 4.75
C ALA A 111 -18.55 5.79 3.54
N MET A 112 -17.91 4.95 2.73
CA MET A 112 -18.54 4.17 1.67
C MET A 112 -18.10 2.72 1.82
N LEU A 113 -19.07 1.85 2.07
CA LEU A 113 -18.86 0.41 2.13
C LEU A 113 -19.12 -0.20 0.76
N ALA A 114 -18.31 -1.18 0.40
CA ALA A 114 -18.50 -1.97 -0.81
C ALA A 114 -18.14 -3.43 -0.56
N TRP A 115 -18.87 -4.33 -1.20
CA TRP A 115 -18.57 -5.76 -1.17
C TRP A 115 -18.56 -6.34 -2.58
N ASN A 116 -17.73 -7.36 -2.79
CA ASN A 116 -17.63 -8.05 -4.07
C ASN A 116 -17.96 -9.55 -3.89
N PRO A 117 -19.04 -10.06 -4.51
CA PRO A 117 -19.40 -11.48 -4.42
C PRO A 117 -18.32 -12.41 -5.02
N ASP A 118 -17.57 -11.94 -6.01
CA ASP A 118 -16.57 -12.74 -6.71
C ASP A 118 -15.24 -12.81 -5.94
N ASN A 119 -14.94 -11.81 -5.10
CA ASN A 119 -13.72 -11.75 -4.27
C ASN A 119 -13.98 -12.34 -2.86
N GLY A 120 -14.44 -13.59 -2.82
CA GLY A 120 -14.73 -14.29 -1.56
C GLY A 120 -15.82 -13.61 -0.70
N GLY A 121 -16.64 -12.74 -1.28
CA GLY A 121 -17.71 -12.03 -0.58
C GLY A 121 -17.23 -11.07 0.51
N ARG A 122 -16.03 -10.49 0.37
CA ARG A 122 -15.46 -9.56 1.36
C ARG A 122 -16.06 -8.16 1.22
N GLU A 123 -16.32 -7.53 2.35
CA GLU A 123 -16.71 -6.13 2.45
C GLU A 123 -15.55 -5.27 2.98
N PHE A 124 -15.40 -4.10 2.38
CA PHE A 124 -14.43 -3.08 2.76
C PHE A 124 -15.14 -1.73 2.96
N VAL A 125 -14.55 -0.89 3.78
CA VAL A 125 -14.95 0.50 3.97
C VAL A 125 -13.83 1.43 3.48
N SER A 126 -14.24 2.45 2.75
CA SER A 126 -13.40 3.56 2.29
C SER A 126 -13.95 4.86 2.85
N PHE A 127 -13.09 5.87 3.01
CA PHE A 127 -13.46 7.16 3.56
C PHE A 127 -13.05 8.27 2.60
N ALA A 128 -13.81 9.37 2.58
CA ALA A 128 -13.61 10.47 1.64
C ALA A 128 -12.18 11.05 1.65
N ASN A 129 -11.56 11.11 2.82
CA ASN A 129 -10.19 11.58 3.05
C ASN A 129 -9.35 10.49 3.75
N GLY A 130 -9.65 9.22 3.46
CA GLY A 130 -8.89 8.09 4.00
C GLY A 130 -7.45 8.05 3.46
N PRO A 131 -6.57 7.25 4.08
CA PRO A 131 -5.21 7.03 3.60
C PRO A 131 -5.18 6.49 2.16
N ASP A 132 -4.12 6.83 1.43
CA ASP A 132 -3.93 6.46 0.03
C ASP A 132 -4.04 4.94 -0.22
N GLY A 133 -4.39 4.58 -1.45
CA GLY A 133 -5.00 3.31 -1.90
C GLY A 133 -4.25 1.99 -1.66
N ARG A 134 -3.21 1.98 -0.83
CA ARG A 134 -2.57 0.77 -0.31
C ARG A 134 -3.17 0.29 1.00
N ILE A 135 -3.87 1.17 1.73
CA ILE A 135 -4.55 0.79 2.97
C ILE A 135 -6.04 0.57 2.68
N ALA A 136 -6.53 -0.63 3.02
CA ALA A 136 -7.93 -1.00 2.92
C ALA A 136 -8.47 -1.43 4.28
N PHE A 137 -9.57 -0.80 4.72
CA PHE A 137 -10.25 -1.15 5.96
C PHE A 137 -11.29 -2.22 5.70
N ARG A 138 -11.16 -3.36 6.37
CA ARG A 138 -12.03 -4.51 6.18
C ARG A 138 -13.03 -4.63 7.33
N THR A 139 -14.30 -4.82 7.00
CA THR A 139 -15.35 -5.10 7.99
C THR A 139 -15.38 -6.61 8.32
N PRO A 140 -16.06 -7.07 9.38
CA PRO A 140 -16.10 -8.49 9.71
C PRO A 140 -16.84 -9.35 8.67
N GLY A 141 -17.66 -8.74 7.82
CA GLY A 141 -18.53 -9.43 6.86
C GLY A 141 -17.79 -10.33 5.86
N ILE A 142 -18.30 -11.55 5.70
CA ILE A 142 -17.96 -12.48 4.62
C ILE A 142 -19.25 -13.11 4.12
N GLY A 143 -19.49 -13.10 2.81
CA GLY A 143 -20.54 -13.92 2.20
C GLY A 143 -21.94 -13.64 2.73
N GLY A 144 -22.29 -12.36 2.92
CA GLY A 144 -23.64 -11.94 3.30
C GLY A 144 -23.86 -11.59 4.77
N THR A 145 -22.81 -11.62 5.61
CA THR A 145 -22.81 -11.05 6.99
C THR A 145 -22.21 -9.65 7.05
N ASN A 146 -22.39 -8.89 5.97
CA ASN A 146 -21.89 -7.53 5.83
C ASN A 146 -22.51 -6.61 6.89
N VAL A 147 -21.74 -5.62 7.34
CA VAL A 147 -22.24 -4.59 8.25
C VAL A 147 -22.86 -3.42 7.47
N GLY A 148 -22.56 -3.31 6.17
CA GLY A 148 -23.25 -2.39 5.27
C GLY A 148 -24.70 -2.82 5.02
N ILE A 149 -25.59 -1.83 4.98
CA ILE A 149 -27.00 -2.01 4.66
C ILE A 149 -27.18 -1.73 3.17
N TYR A 150 -27.29 -2.80 2.38
CA TYR A 150 -27.39 -2.72 0.92
C TYR A 150 -28.82 -2.77 0.44
N ALA A 151 -29.14 -1.93 -0.55
CA ALA A 151 -30.34 -2.10 -1.34
C ALA A 151 -30.23 -3.36 -2.23
N SER A 152 -31.37 -3.91 -2.65
CA SER A 152 -31.38 -5.11 -3.48
C SER A 152 -30.63 -4.89 -4.79
N GLY A 153 -29.63 -5.74 -5.06
CA GLY A 153 -28.81 -5.69 -6.26
C GLY A 153 -27.65 -4.70 -6.21
N GLU A 154 -27.50 -3.96 -5.11
CA GLU A 154 -26.40 -3.00 -4.94
C GLU A 154 -25.19 -3.63 -4.24
N PHE A 155 -24.00 -3.19 -4.66
CA PHE A 155 -22.71 -3.66 -4.13
C PHE A 155 -21.96 -2.58 -3.34
N SER A 156 -22.55 -1.39 -3.22
CA SER A 156 -22.01 -0.26 -2.46
C SER A 156 -23.10 0.44 -1.65
N THR A 157 -22.75 0.98 -0.49
CA THR A 157 -23.68 1.71 0.39
C THR A 157 -22.94 2.67 1.32
N SER A 158 -23.61 3.77 1.69
CA SER A 158 -23.16 4.65 2.77
C SER A 158 -23.88 4.36 4.10
N ALA A 159 -24.80 3.38 4.13
CA ALA A 159 -25.54 3.00 5.33
C ALA A 159 -24.91 1.73 5.93
N TYR A 160 -24.78 1.70 7.26
CA TYR A 160 -24.18 0.57 7.97
C TYR A 160 -24.84 0.40 9.35
N GLU A 161 -24.68 -0.78 9.94
CA GLU A 161 -25.21 -1.12 11.27
C GLU A 161 -24.60 -0.24 12.37
N ASP A 162 -25.39 0.10 13.38
CA ASP A 162 -24.88 0.88 14.52
C ASP A 162 -23.79 0.08 15.28
N GLY A 163 -22.69 0.76 15.61
CA GLY A 163 -21.52 0.11 16.20
C GLY A 163 -20.70 -0.77 15.25
N ALA A 164 -20.96 -0.73 13.94
CA ALA A 164 -20.12 -1.41 12.95
C ALA A 164 -18.64 -1.00 13.11
N ALA A 165 -17.75 -2.00 13.11
CA ALA A 165 -16.34 -1.81 13.39
C ALA A 165 -15.45 -2.39 12.30
N ILE A 166 -14.23 -1.84 12.22
CA ILE A 166 -13.14 -2.34 11.38
C ILE A 166 -12.62 -3.63 12.02
N ALA A 167 -12.68 -4.74 11.29
CA ALA A 167 -12.20 -6.03 11.76
C ALA A 167 -10.72 -6.26 11.42
N ALA A 168 -10.26 -5.70 10.30
CA ALA A 168 -8.87 -5.76 9.91
C ALA A 168 -8.48 -4.57 9.05
N VAL A 169 -7.19 -4.24 9.04
CA VAL A 169 -6.59 -3.31 8.10
C VAL A 169 -5.66 -4.09 7.18
N TRP A 170 -5.84 -3.94 5.87
CA TRP A 170 -5.02 -4.59 4.86
C TRP A 170 -4.10 -3.55 4.25
N VAL A 171 -2.80 -3.85 4.16
CA VAL A 171 -1.83 -3.04 3.43
C VAL A 171 -1.36 -3.85 2.24
N ILE A 172 -1.52 -3.33 1.02
CA ILE A 172 -1.27 -4.07 -0.22
C ILE A 172 -0.43 -3.26 -1.21
N CYS A 173 0.41 -3.96 -1.96
CA CYS A 173 1.09 -3.44 -3.16
C CYS A 173 1.03 -4.46 -4.29
N VAL A 174 1.38 -4.01 -5.49
CA VAL A 174 1.59 -4.83 -6.68
C VAL A 174 3.09 -4.98 -6.92
N SER A 175 3.56 -6.22 -6.85
CA SER A 175 4.98 -6.56 -7.07
C SER A 175 5.49 -6.03 -8.41
N GLY A 176 6.70 -5.47 -8.40
CA GLY A 176 7.35 -4.85 -9.56
C GLY A 176 6.70 -3.56 -10.05
N THR A 177 5.66 -3.06 -9.37
CA THR A 177 4.97 -1.82 -9.74
C THR A 177 5.11 -0.79 -8.65
N ASP A 178 4.69 -1.13 -7.42
CA ASP A 178 4.55 -0.13 -6.37
C ASP A 178 4.83 -0.65 -4.95
N CYS A 179 5.44 -1.83 -4.79
CA CYS A 179 5.92 -2.23 -3.48
C CYS A 179 7.08 -1.34 -3.01
N ALA A 180 7.09 -0.99 -1.73
CA ALA A 180 8.10 -0.09 -1.17
C ALA A 180 9.53 -0.64 -1.33
N ALA A 181 9.71 -1.96 -1.19
CA ALA A 181 10.99 -2.62 -1.42
C ALA A 181 11.50 -2.48 -2.87
N ASP A 182 10.60 -2.47 -3.86
CA ASP A 182 10.94 -2.33 -5.28
C ASP A 182 11.40 -0.90 -5.62
N VAL A 183 10.81 0.11 -4.95
CA VAL A 183 11.16 1.53 -5.16
C VAL A 183 12.53 1.86 -4.57
N ALA A 184 12.87 1.29 -3.42
CA ALA A 184 14.17 1.50 -2.77
C ALA A 184 15.36 0.99 -3.62
N THR A 185 15.14 -0.05 -4.42
CA THR A 185 16.19 -0.57 -5.32
C THR A 185 16.44 0.34 -6.53
N ALA A 186 15.44 1.09 -6.98
CA ALA A 186 15.54 1.98 -8.15
C ALA A 186 16.32 3.28 -7.87
N GLU A 187 16.26 3.82 -6.65
CA GLU A 187 16.99 5.04 -6.27
C GLU A 187 18.50 4.81 -6.07
N SER A 188 18.94 3.56 -5.96
CA SER A 188 20.36 3.20 -5.82
C SER A 188 21.09 3.17 -7.18
N THR A 189 20.92 4.20 -8.02
CA THR A 189 21.83 4.38 -9.16
C THR A 189 23.13 4.96 -8.63
N PRO A 190 24.28 4.28 -8.72
CA PRO A 190 25.54 4.86 -8.27
C PRO A 190 25.80 6.13 -9.08
N THR A 191 26.01 7.24 -8.37
CA THR A 191 26.56 8.47 -8.97
C THR A 191 27.78 8.07 -9.78
N PRO A 192 27.86 8.38 -11.09
CA PRO A 192 29.04 8.03 -11.86
C PRO A 192 30.24 8.66 -11.19
N GLU A 193 31.22 7.81 -10.85
CA GLU A 193 32.51 8.22 -10.32
C GLU A 193 33.06 9.33 -11.22
N PRO A 194 33.47 10.51 -10.69
CA PRO A 194 33.94 11.59 -11.52
C PRO A 194 35.17 11.11 -12.29
N THR A 195 34.97 10.84 -13.57
CA THR A 195 36.07 10.49 -14.48
C THR A 195 37.03 11.67 -14.46
N ALA A 196 38.25 11.44 -13.97
CA ALA A 196 39.31 12.44 -13.92
C ALA A 196 39.45 13.06 -15.33
N THR A 197 39.10 14.33 -15.42
CA THR A 197 39.27 15.14 -16.63
C THR A 197 40.77 15.25 -16.89
N PRO A 198 41.29 14.85 -18.06
CA PRO A 198 42.69 15.11 -18.38
C PRO A 198 42.94 16.63 -18.46
N GLU A 199 44.06 17.02 -17.87
CA GLU A 199 44.63 18.36 -17.77
C GLU A 199 44.62 19.10 -19.13
N PRO A 200 44.15 20.36 -19.21
CA PRO A 200 44.05 21.08 -20.48
C PRO A 200 45.41 21.59 -20.93
N GLU A 201 45.80 21.20 -22.15
CA GLU A 201 46.93 21.78 -22.87
C GLU A 201 46.56 23.21 -23.32
N ILE A 202 47.33 24.19 -22.86
CA ILE A 202 47.17 25.62 -23.15
C ILE A 202 47.61 25.90 -24.58
N THR A 203 46.82 26.63 -25.39
CA THR A 203 47.24 27.54 -26.49
C THR A 203 46.00 28.31 -27.04
N PRO A 204 46.13 29.58 -27.52
CA PRO A 204 45.23 30.67 -27.13
C PRO A 204 44.09 31.03 -28.10
N GLU A 205 43.20 31.87 -27.56
CA GLU A 205 42.18 32.77 -28.15
C GLU A 205 42.51 33.38 -29.54
N PRO A 206 41.52 33.84 -30.35
CA PRO A 206 40.50 34.82 -29.87
C PRO A 206 39.10 34.86 -30.54
N THR A 207 38.26 35.71 -29.93
CA THR A 207 37.29 36.68 -30.53
C THR A 207 35.77 36.39 -30.38
N ASP A 208 35.13 37.27 -29.60
CA ASP A 208 33.78 37.87 -29.64
C ASP A 208 32.60 37.09 -30.26
N ASP A 209 31.48 36.95 -29.52
CA ASP A 209 30.22 37.66 -29.85
C ASP A 209 29.15 37.59 -28.73
N THR A 210 28.22 38.53 -28.81
CA THR A 210 27.24 39.04 -27.85
C THR A 210 25.86 38.37 -27.96
N GLY A 211 25.09 38.31 -26.85
CA GLY A 211 23.61 38.21 -26.86
C GLY A 211 23.06 37.30 -25.74
N SER A 212 22.50 37.80 -24.63
CA SER A 212 21.18 38.44 -24.41
C SER A 212 19.97 37.50 -24.55
N GLY A 213 19.17 37.36 -23.47
CA GLY A 213 17.81 36.81 -23.53
C GLY A 213 17.26 36.21 -22.22
N THR A 214 16.53 37.02 -21.45
CA THR A 214 15.69 36.71 -20.28
C THR A 214 14.23 36.39 -20.65
N ASP A 215 13.55 35.51 -19.89
CA ASP A 215 12.15 35.57 -19.35
C ASP A 215 11.63 34.14 -19.07
N SER A 216 11.06 33.74 -17.92
CA SER A 216 10.04 34.27 -16.99
C SER A 216 8.58 34.14 -17.45
N GLY A 217 7.76 33.49 -16.61
CA GLY A 217 6.28 33.47 -16.59
C GLY A 217 5.62 32.46 -17.54
N ASP A 218 4.48 31.84 -17.28
CA ASP A 218 3.43 32.12 -16.30
C ASP A 218 2.48 30.90 -16.23
N LEU A 219 1.87 30.67 -15.06
CA LEU A 219 0.85 29.63 -14.84
C LEU A 219 -0.56 30.22 -14.99
N PRO A 220 -1.53 29.46 -15.51
CA PRO A 220 -2.93 29.67 -15.16
C PRO A 220 -3.50 28.51 -14.32
N ARG A 221 -3.98 28.87 -13.12
CA ARG A 221 -5.00 28.13 -12.37
C ARG A 221 -6.37 28.40 -12.99
N THR A 222 -7.20 27.35 -13.13
CA THR A 222 -8.58 27.23 -12.58
C THR A 222 -9.28 25.99 -13.13
N GLY A 223 -9.87 25.16 -12.27
CA GLY A 223 -10.81 24.09 -12.69
C GLY A 223 -10.98 22.87 -11.76
N ALA A 224 -10.53 22.90 -10.51
CA ALA A 224 -10.33 21.67 -9.71
C ALA A 224 -11.50 21.17 -8.85
N THR A 225 -12.71 21.73 -8.94
CA THR A 225 -13.79 21.40 -7.98
C THR A 225 -14.89 20.44 -8.47
N GLU A 226 -15.00 20.13 -9.76
CA GLU A 226 -16.00 19.13 -10.23
C GLU A 226 -15.42 17.74 -10.54
N LEU A 227 -14.09 17.59 -10.60
CA LEU A 227 -13.42 16.33 -10.90
C LEU A 227 -13.28 15.37 -9.70
N VAL A 228 -13.51 15.84 -8.48
CA VAL A 228 -13.27 15.06 -7.25
C VAL A 228 -14.35 14.00 -7.01
N LEU A 229 -15.60 14.24 -7.41
CA LEU A 229 -16.69 13.27 -7.21
C LEU A 229 -16.69 12.14 -8.26
N THR A 230 -16.16 12.38 -9.47
CA THR A 230 -16.03 11.33 -10.49
C THR A 230 -14.76 10.49 -10.30
N SER A 231 -13.72 11.02 -9.63
CA SER A 231 -12.50 10.26 -9.34
C SER A 231 -12.71 9.18 -8.28
N ILE A 232 -13.57 9.40 -7.28
CA ILE A 232 -13.82 8.41 -6.20
C ILE A 232 -14.47 7.14 -6.76
N VAL A 233 -15.44 7.26 -7.67
CA VAL A 233 -16.05 6.09 -8.37
C VAL A 233 -15.03 5.39 -9.26
N SER A 234 -14.11 6.14 -9.87
CA SER A 234 -13.06 5.59 -10.75
C SER A 234 -11.98 4.85 -9.96
N VAL A 235 -11.64 5.28 -8.74
CA VAL A 235 -10.71 4.59 -7.85
C VAL A 235 -11.32 3.31 -7.26
N LEU A 236 -12.62 3.30 -6.93
CA LEU A 236 -13.34 2.10 -6.52
C LEU A 236 -13.37 1.02 -7.63
N PHE A 237 -13.56 1.45 -8.89
CA PHE A 237 -13.41 0.56 -10.06
C PHE A 237 -11.96 0.24 -10.40
N ALA A 238 -10.97 1.06 -10.02
CA ALA A 238 -9.56 0.74 -10.25
C ALA A 238 -9.04 -0.27 -9.23
N VAL A 239 -9.39 -0.19 -7.95
CA VAL A 239 -8.95 -1.19 -6.95
C VAL A 239 -9.69 -2.52 -7.15
N GLY A 240 -11.02 -2.48 -7.34
CA GLY A 240 -11.79 -3.68 -7.70
C GLY A 240 -11.48 -4.19 -9.11
N GLY A 241 -11.22 -3.29 -10.07
CA GLY A 241 -10.93 -3.63 -11.46
C GLY A 241 -9.48 -4.03 -11.72
N VAL A 242 -8.50 -3.55 -10.95
CA VAL A 242 -7.11 -4.06 -10.98
C VAL A 242 -7.10 -5.49 -10.46
N LEU A 243 -7.84 -5.80 -9.37
CA LEU A 243 -8.06 -7.19 -8.94
C LEU A 243 -8.68 -8.04 -10.06
N VAL A 244 -9.73 -7.56 -10.73
CA VAL A 244 -10.40 -8.27 -11.85
C VAL A 244 -9.53 -8.39 -13.11
N LEU A 245 -8.68 -7.41 -13.41
CA LEU A 245 -7.81 -7.39 -14.59
C LEU A 245 -6.60 -8.32 -14.43
N ILE A 246 -6.09 -8.48 -13.21
CA ILE A 246 -5.07 -9.47 -12.88
C ILE A 246 -5.65 -10.88 -13.11
N GLU A 247 -6.88 -11.14 -12.67
CA GLU A 247 -7.50 -12.47 -12.76
C GLU A 247 -7.92 -12.86 -14.19
N ARG A 248 -8.35 -11.91 -15.03
CA ARG A 248 -8.70 -12.18 -16.43
C ARG A 248 -7.54 -12.66 -17.31
N ARG A 249 -6.28 -12.35 -16.96
CA ARG A 249 -5.12 -12.86 -17.70
C ARG A 249 -4.89 -14.37 -17.51
N PHE A 250 -5.38 -14.97 -16.41
CA PHE A 250 -5.17 -16.38 -16.10
C PHE A 250 -6.31 -17.31 -16.57
N LEU A 251 -7.54 -16.81 -16.69
CA LEU A 251 -8.67 -17.59 -17.22
C LEU A 251 -8.65 -17.79 -18.75
N SER A 252 -7.71 -17.16 -19.46
CA SER A 252 -7.60 -17.25 -20.93
C SER A 252 -6.52 -18.23 -21.41
N ALA A 253 -5.87 -18.98 -20.52
CA ALA A 253 -4.98 -20.07 -20.94
C ALA A 253 -5.82 -21.29 -21.38
N PRO A 254 -5.78 -21.72 -22.67
CA PRO A 254 -6.52 -22.88 -23.12
C PRO A 254 -5.94 -24.16 -22.50
N TRP A 255 -6.76 -24.88 -21.74
CA TRP A 255 -6.44 -26.21 -21.23
C TRP A 255 -6.20 -27.19 -22.40
N PRO A 256 -5.16 -28.05 -22.36
CA PRO A 256 -5.07 -29.16 -23.29
C PRO A 256 -6.14 -30.20 -22.93
N THR A 257 -7.09 -30.41 -23.84
CA THR A 257 -8.08 -31.48 -23.75
C THR A 257 -7.39 -32.84 -23.82
N SER A 258 -7.42 -33.64 -22.75
CA SER A 258 -7.07 -35.06 -22.82
C SER A 258 -8.29 -35.88 -23.22
N SER A 259 -8.27 -36.44 -24.43
CA SER A 259 -9.17 -37.49 -24.86
C SER A 259 -8.78 -38.83 -24.22
N SER A 260 -9.76 -39.54 -23.66
CA SER A 260 -9.77 -41.00 -23.51
C SER A 260 -11.20 -41.49 -23.68
#